data_AF-A0A497DEH7-F1
#
_entry.id   AF-A0A497DEH7-F1
#
_cell.length_a   1.000
_cell.length_b   1.000
_cell.length_c   1.000
_cell.angle_alpha   90.00
_cell.angle_beta   90.00
_cell.angle_gamma   90.00
#
_symmetry.space_group_name_H-M   'P 1'
#
loop_
_entity.id
_entity.type
_entity.pdbx_description
1 polymer ?
#
loop_
_entity_poly.entity_id
_entity_poly.type
_entity_poly.pdbx_seq_one_letter_code
_entity_poly.pdbx_strand_id
1 'polypeptide(L)' 'MKGLKFSGHETFICKQLWLKKGYDFLQKGYNFNDPDAVVKLGVGKNMVSSIRFWLKAFNIIDNKDIPTEFCKIVR' A
#
# COMPACT_ATOMS: atom_id res chain seq x y z
N MET A 1 -6.66 -21.98 -5.13
CA MET A 1 -5.33 -21.76 -4.51
C MET A 1 -5.01 -20.28 -4.52
N LYS A 2 -4.70 -19.66 -3.38
CA LYS A 2 -4.09 -18.32 -3.37
C LYS A 2 -2.66 -18.49 -3.88
N GLY A 3 -2.36 -17.98 -5.07
CA GLY A 3 -0.99 -17.94 -5.57
C GLY A 3 -0.13 -17.06 -4.66
N LEU A 4 1.02 -17.58 -4.25
CA LEU A 4 2.02 -16.80 -3.53
C LEU A 4 2.55 -15.70 -4.46
N LYS A 5 2.66 -14.46 -3.97
CA LYS A 5 3.20 -13.32 -4.72
C LYS A 5 4.60 -12.99 -4.22
N PHE A 6 5.59 -13.17 -5.09
CA PHE A 6 7.00 -12.86 -4.82
C PHE A 6 7.51 -11.61 -5.57
N SER A 7 6.65 -10.93 -6.32
CA SER A 7 6.95 -9.71 -7.09
C SER A 7 5.89 -8.62 -6.84
N GLY A 8 6.16 -7.39 -7.28
CA GLY A 8 5.27 -6.21 -7.11
C GLY A 8 5.73 -5.18 -6.09
N HIS A 9 6.81 -5.45 -5.35
CA HIS A 9 7.48 -4.45 -4.51
C HIS A 9 8.40 -3.50 -5.30
N GLU A 10 8.51 -3.67 -6.63
CA GLU A 10 9.33 -2.83 -7.51
C GLU A 10 10.79 -2.69 -7.03
N THR A 11 11.38 -3.75 -6.50
CA THR A 11 12.72 -3.81 -5.87
C THR A 11 12.90 -2.96 -4.59
N PHE A 12 11.91 -2.15 -4.20
CA PHE A 12 11.98 -1.39 -2.97
C PHE A 12 11.69 -2.27 -1.75
N ILE A 13 12.56 -2.15 -0.73
CA ILE A 13 12.24 -2.59 0.63
C ILE A 13 11.08 -1.77 1.21
N CYS A 14 10.41 -2.31 2.23
CA CYS A 14 9.45 -1.53 3.00
C CYS A 14 10.19 -0.41 3.72
N LYS A 15 9.93 0.86 3.36
CA LYS A 15 10.55 2.01 4.03
C LYS A 15 9.76 2.43 5.26
N GLN A 16 10.43 3.16 6.15
CA GLN A 16 9.77 3.80 7.29
C GLN A 16 8.58 4.65 6.84
N LEU A 17 7.51 4.61 7.62
CA LEU A 17 6.24 5.31 7.38
C LEU A 17 5.43 4.87 6.15
N TRP A 18 5.90 3.95 5.30
CA TRP A 18 5.14 3.53 4.11
C TRP A 18 3.80 2.89 4.46
N LEU A 19 3.77 2.05 5.50
CA LEU A 19 2.52 1.43 5.95
C LEU A 19 1.52 2.49 6.47
N LYS A 20 2.00 3.45 7.27
CA LYS A 20 1.17 4.58 7.76
C LYS A 20 0.67 5.44 6.61
N LYS A 21 1.57 5.83 5.70
CA LYS A 21 1.25 6.67 4.54
C LYS A 21 0.21 6.02 3.63
N GLY A 22 0.37 4.73 3.34
CA GLY A 22 -0.58 3.97 2.55
C GLY A 22 -1.93 3.78 3.24
N TYR A 23 -1.94 3.56 4.55
CA TYR A 23 -3.16 3.50 5.35
C TYR A 23 -3.91 4.83 5.33
N ASP A 24 -3.23 5.95 5.64
CA ASP A 24 -3.84 7.28 5.66
C ASP A 24 -4.35 7.70 4.28
N PHE A 25 -3.67 7.29 3.21
CA PHE A 25 -4.12 7.49 1.84
C PHE A 25 -5.48 6.84 1.57
N LEU A 26 -5.69 5.60 2.03
CA LEU A 26 -6.98 4.92 1.92
C LEU A 26 -8.04 5.51 2.86
N GLN A 27 -7.68 5.95 4.06
CA GLN A 27 -8.62 6.63 4.97
C GLN A 27 -9.16 7.94 4.39
N LYS A 28 -8.39 8.60 3.52
CA LYS A 28 -8.83 9.77 2.75
C LYS A 28 -9.70 9.42 1.53
N GLY A 29 -10.01 8.14 1.31
CA GLY A 29 -10.82 7.65 0.19
C GLY A 29 -10.08 7.61 -1.15
N TYR A 30 -8.74 7.70 -1.16
CA TYR A 30 -7.95 7.69 -2.38
C TYR A 30 -7.67 6.27 -2.89
N ASN A 31 -7.41 6.14 -4.20
CA ASN A 31 -7.21 4.85 -4.86
C ASN A 31 -5.80 4.76 -5.47
N PHE A 32 -5.08 3.66 -5.21
CA PHE A 32 -3.72 3.46 -5.72
C PHE A 32 -3.62 3.35 -7.24
N ASN A 33 -4.74 3.09 -7.93
CA ASN A 33 -4.80 3.02 -9.40
C ASN A 33 -5.19 4.36 -10.04
N ASP A 34 -5.48 5.39 -9.24
CA ASP A 34 -5.79 6.74 -9.71
C ASP A 34 -4.51 7.40 -10.26
N PRO A 35 -4.53 8.02 -11.45
CA PRO A 35 -3.39 8.77 -11.98
C PRO A 35 -2.81 9.81 -11.00
N ASP A 36 -3.64 10.38 -10.12
CA ASP A 36 -3.21 11.38 -9.14
C ASP A 36 -2.59 10.79 -7.85
N ALA A 37 -2.53 9.46 -7.72
CA ALA A 37 -1.96 8.78 -6.55
C ALA A 37 -0.50 9.19 -6.30
N VAL A 38 0.27 9.45 -7.37
CA VAL A 38 1.64 9.94 -7.28
C VAL A 38 1.72 11.30 -6.59
N VAL A 39 0.75 12.18 -6.83
CA VAL A 39 0.66 13.52 -6.22
C VAL A 39 0.18 13.40 -4.78
N LYS A 40 -0.92 12.67 -4.56
CA LYS A 40 -1.53 12.47 -3.23
C LYS A 40 -0.60 11.77 -2.24
N LEU A 41 0.19 10.80 -2.70
CA LEU A 41 1.22 10.14 -1.88
C LEU A 41 2.55 10.90 -1.88
N GLY A 42 2.78 11.83 -2.81
CA GLY A 42 4.05 12.54 -2.97
C GLY A 42 5.22 11.59 -3.22
N VAL A 43 5.06 10.61 -4.12
CA VAL A 43 6.08 9.63 -4.49
C VAL A 43 6.00 9.28 -5.98
N GLY A 44 7.05 8.66 -6.53
CA GLY A 44 7.05 8.18 -7.92
C GLY A 44 6.12 6.99 -8.15
N LYS A 45 5.71 6.76 -9.42
CA LYS A 45 4.76 5.70 -9.83
C LYS A 45 5.12 4.31 -9.29
N ASN A 46 6.37 3.89 -9.38
CA ASN A 46 6.79 2.56 -8.90
C ASN A 46 6.74 2.45 -7.37
N MET A 47 6.93 3.57 -6.66
CA MET A 47 6.79 3.61 -5.21
C MET A 47 5.31 3.50 -4.78
N VAL A 48 4.37 4.04 -5.55
CA VAL A 48 2.92 3.84 -5.32
C VAL A 48 2.59 2.35 -5.33
N SER A 49 3.04 1.62 -6.35
CA SER A 49 2.88 0.17 -6.45
C SER A 49 3.52 -0.56 -5.28
N SER A 50 4.74 -0.17 -4.89
CA SER A 50 5.46 -0.80 -3.78
C SER A 50 4.79 -0.55 -2.42
N ILE A 51 4.31 0.67 -2.14
CA ILE A 51 3.56 0.99 -0.93
C ILE A 51 2.30 0.10 -0.83
N ARG A 52 1.54 -0.02 -1.93
CA ARG A 52 0.36 -0.90 -1.98
C ARG A 52 0.74 -2.37 -1.77
N PHE A 53 1.86 -2.82 -2.33
CA PHE A 53 2.36 -4.17 -2.12
C PHE A 53 2.67 -4.43 -0.64
N TRP A 54 3.41 -3.53 0.01
CA TRP A 54 3.81 -3.72 1.41
C TRP A 54 2.61 -3.69 2.37
N LEU A 55 1.60 -2.85 2.11
CA LEU A 55 0.34 -2.89 2.87
C LEU A 55 -0.32 -4.28 2.82
N LYS A 56 -0.32 -4.94 1.65
CA LYS A 56 -0.86 -6.31 1.51
C LYS A 56 0.03 -7.35 2.18
N ALA A 57 1.34 -7.23 2.02
CA ALA A 57 2.31 -8.17 2.58
C ALA A 57 2.27 -8.19 4.12
N PHE A 58 2.10 -7.01 4.74
CA PHE A 58 1.95 -6.86 6.20
C PHE A 58 0.49 -7.04 6.68
N ASN A 59 -0.41 -7.47 5.80
CA ASN A 59 -1.83 -7.67 6.08
C ASN A 59 -2.54 -6.40 6.60
N ILE A 60 -2.02 -5.19 6.34
CA ILE A 60 -2.70 -3.92 6.69
C ILE A 60 -3.98 -3.77 5.87
N ILE A 61 -3.94 -4.19 4.61
CA ILE A 61 -5.08 -4.23 3.69
C ILE A 61 -5.18 -5.59 3.00
N ASP A 62 -6.39 -5.96 2.58
CA ASP A 62 -6.62 -7.17 1.82
C ASP A 62 -6.30 -7.01 0.31
N ASN A 63 -6.58 -8.05 -0.48
CA ASN A 63 -6.33 -8.00 -1.92
C ASN A 63 -7.20 -6.97 -2.68
N LYS A 64 -8.33 -6.55 -2.10
CA LYS A 64 -9.27 -5.55 -2.60
C LYS A 64 -8.95 -4.14 -2.06
N ASP A 65 -7.80 -3.97 -1.41
CA ASP A 65 -7.35 -2.74 -0.77
C ASP A 65 -8.24 -2.27 0.39
N ILE A 66 -8.96 -3.20 1.04
CA ILE A 66 -9.81 -2.92 2.20
C ILE A 66 -8.97 -3.09 3.48
N PRO A 67 -8.98 -2.12 4.43
CA PRO A 67 -8.27 -2.26 5.70
C PRO A 67 -8.71 -3.51 6.48
N THR A 68 -7.74 -4.27 6.98
CA THR A 68 -8.00 -5.43 7.85
C THR A 68 -7.95 -5.04 9.33
N GLU A 69 -8.16 -5.99 10.23
CA GLU A 69 -7.93 -5.76 11.66
C GLU A 69 -6.49 -5.30 11.99
N PHE A 70 -5.48 -5.77 11.26
CA PHE A 70 -4.08 -5.40 11.49
C PHE A 70 -3.80 -3.93 11.18
N CYS A 71 -4.69 -3.22 10.47
CA CYS A 71 -4.49 -1.78 10.24
C CYS A 71 -4.39 -0.97 11.54
N LYS A 72 -4.93 -1.47 12.66
CA LYS A 72 -4.87 -0.83 13.98
C LYS A 72 -3.43 -0.56 14.44
N ILE A 73 -2.44 -1.36 13.98
CA ILE A 73 -1.03 -1.19 14.38
C ILE A 73 -0.35 0.01 13.70
N VAL A 74 -0.97 0.55 12.64
CA VAL A 74 -0.47 1.71 11.88
C VAL A 74 -1.47 2.87 11.89
N ARG A 75 -2.49 2.82 12.76
CA ARG A 75 -3.39 3.95 12.99
C ARG A 75 -2.67 5.11 13.64
#